data_AF-A0A3B9VK01-F1
#
_entry.id   AF-A0A3B9VK01-F1
#
_cell.length_a   1.000
_cell.length_b   1.000
_cell.length_c   1.000
_cell.angle_alpha   90.00
_cell.angle_beta   90.00
_cell.angle_gamma   90.00
#
_symmetry.space_group_name_H-M   'P 1'
#
loop_
_entity.id
_entity.type
_entity.pdbx_description
1 polymer ?
#
loop_
_entity_poly.entity_id
_entity_poly.type
_entity_poly.pdbx_seq_one_letter_code
_entity_poly.pdbx_strand_id
1 'polypeptide(L)'
;KYRGANVVLLDPPRAGAGERVISTITSLAPRTIVYVACDPASLARDSAYLAAQGYKLDQIRAFDLFPMTAHMELVARFIIS
;
A
#
# COMPACT_ATOMS: atom_id res chain seq x y z
N LYS A 1 -19.56 -6.85 -9.49
CA LYS A 1 -18.42 -7.13 -8.57
C LYS A 1 -17.26 -7.63 -9.41
N TYR A 2 -16.09 -7.01 -9.30
CA TYR A 2 -14.88 -7.48 -9.99
C TYR A 2 -14.54 -8.90 -9.55
N ARG A 3 -14.12 -9.76 -10.48
CA ARG A 3 -13.79 -11.17 -10.23
C ARG A 3 -12.31 -11.42 -9.95
N GLY A 4 -11.49 -10.38 -10.08
CA GLY A 4 -10.04 -10.40 -9.85
C GLY A 4 -9.41 -9.11 -10.36
N ALA A 5 -8.17 -8.87 -9.96
CA ALA A 5 -7.34 -7.77 -10.46
C ALA A 5 -5.91 -8.30 -10.64
N ASN A 6 -5.17 -7.84 -11.65
CA ASN A 6 -3.74 -8.17 -11.72
C ASN A 6 -2.90 -7.22 -10.87
N VAL A 7 -3.32 -5.96 -10.79
CA VAL A 7 -2.66 -4.88 -10.04
C VAL A 7 -3.72 -4.07 -9.31
N VAL A 8 -3.41 -3.67 -8.08
CA VAL A 8 -4.19 -2.69 -7.32
C VAL A 8 -3.29 -1.50 -7.00
N LEU A 9 -3.78 -0.28 -7.25
CA LEU A 9 -3.15 0.96 -6.81
C LEU A 9 -3.97 1.54 -5.66
N LEU A 10 -3.30 1.88 -4.57
CA LEU A 10 -3.88 2.53 -3.39
C LEU A 10 -3.23 3.88 -3.19
N ASP A 11 -4.06 4.90 -2.96
CA ASP A 11 -3.64 6.23 -2.50
C ASP A 11 -4.63 6.67 -1.38
N PRO A 12 -4.50 6.09 -0.17
CA PRO A 12 -5.41 6.34 0.93
C PRO A 12 -5.08 7.67 1.65
N PRO A 13 -5.99 8.18 2.50
CA PRO A 13 -5.69 9.34 3.34
C PRO A 13 -4.55 9.04 4.33
N ARG A 14 -4.04 10.08 5.02
CA ARG A 14 -3.00 9.97 6.08
C ARG A 14 -3.25 8.88 7.14
N ALA A 15 -4.51 8.54 7.38
CA ALA A 15 -4.87 7.48 8.32
C ALA A 15 -4.52 6.06 7.81
N GLY A 16 -4.15 5.89 6.54
CA GLY A 16 -3.95 4.61 5.85
C GLY A 16 -5.26 4.04 5.28
N ALA A 17 -5.14 2.90 4.59
CA ALA A 17 -6.24 2.12 4.05
C ALA A 17 -6.94 1.29 5.14
N GLY A 18 -6.17 0.80 6.11
CA GLY A 18 -6.67 -0.01 7.23
C GLY A 18 -7.08 -1.44 6.83
N GLU A 19 -7.22 -2.29 7.85
CA GLU A 19 -7.35 -3.74 7.69
C GLU A 19 -8.53 -4.17 6.81
N ARG A 20 -9.70 -3.53 6.96
CA ARG A 20 -10.88 -3.87 6.17
C ARG A 20 -10.67 -3.65 4.67
N VAL A 21 -10.02 -2.55 4.30
CA VAL A 21 -9.73 -2.25 2.88
C VAL A 21 -8.71 -3.24 2.37
N ILE A 22 -7.63 -3.48 3.12
CA ILE A 22 -6.60 -4.47 2.77
C ILE A 22 -7.22 -5.85 2.52
N SER A 23 -8.04 -6.36 3.45
CA SER A 23 -8.75 -7.64 3.27
C SER A 23 -9.65 -7.66 2.03
N THR A 24 -10.34 -6.55 1.75
CA THR A 24 -11.23 -6.45 0.58
C THR A 24 -10.43 -6.52 -0.72
N ILE A 25 -9.32 -5.79 -0.84
CA ILE A 25 -8.53 -5.79 -2.07
C ILE A 25 -7.74 -7.09 -2.26
N THR A 26 -7.24 -7.71 -1.18
CA THR A 26 -6.51 -8.98 -1.29
C THR A 26 -7.42 -10.13 -1.67
N SER A 27 -8.74 -10.03 -1.41
CA SER A 27 -9.75 -10.97 -1.93
C SER A 27 -9.83 -11.04 -3.46
N LEU A 28 -9.30 -10.01 -4.16
CA LEU A 28 -9.20 -10.00 -5.62
C LEU A 28 -7.93 -10.73 -6.14
N ALA A 29 -7.11 -11.26 -5.23
CA ALA A 29 -5.84 -11.93 -5.49
C ALA A 29 -4.89 -11.19 -6.47
N PRO A 30 -4.62 -9.87 -6.27
CA PRO A 30 -3.69 -9.17 -7.13
C PRO A 30 -2.27 -9.74 -7.05
N ARG A 31 -1.60 -9.80 -8.21
CA ARG A 31 -0.17 -10.17 -8.25
C ARG A 31 0.72 -9.06 -7.70
N THR A 32 0.23 -7.82 -7.74
CA THR A 32 0.97 -6.64 -7.31
C THR A 32 0.04 -5.62 -6.68
N ILE A 33 0.46 -5.05 -5.55
CA ILE A 33 -0.19 -3.91 -4.92
C ILE A 33 0.82 -2.77 -4.89
N VAL A 34 0.44 -1.63 -5.45
CA VAL A 34 1.20 -0.37 -5.34
C VAL A 34 0.48 0.51 -4.34
N TYR A 35 1.18 0.96 -3.32
CA TYR A 35 0.65 1.77 -2.23
C TYR A 35 1.40 3.11 -2.22
N VAL A 36 0.67 4.19 -2.42
CA VAL A 36 1.15 5.57 -2.24
C VAL A 36 0.76 6.02 -0.84
N ALA A 37 1.71 6.53 -0.05
CA ALA A 37 1.47 6.95 1.31
C ALA A 37 2.21 8.25 1.64
N CYS A 38 1.50 9.20 2.23
CA CYS A 38 2.08 10.45 2.71
C CYS A 38 2.54 10.39 4.19
N ASP A 39 2.31 9.26 4.87
CA ASP A 39 2.69 9.01 6.26
C ASP A 39 3.36 7.62 6.42
N PRO A 40 4.64 7.56 6.84
CA PRO A 40 5.35 6.29 6.98
C PRO A 40 4.75 5.33 8.02
N ALA A 41 4.13 5.85 9.08
CA ALA A 41 3.61 5.03 10.18
C ALA A 41 2.37 4.25 9.76
N SER A 42 1.44 4.89 9.06
CA SER A 42 0.26 4.25 8.47
C SER A 42 0.66 3.23 7.40
N LEU A 43 1.66 3.54 6.55
CA LEU A 43 2.21 2.58 5.60
C LEU A 43 2.79 1.35 6.30
N ALA A 44 3.57 1.52 7.37
CA ALA A 44 4.16 0.42 8.12
C ALA A 44 3.09 -0.49 8.76
N ARG A 45 2.05 0.11 9.36
CA ARG A 45 0.91 -0.64 9.93
C ARG A 45 0.16 -1.42 8.86
N ASP A 46 -0.16 -0.78 7.73
CA ASP A 46 -0.89 -1.44 6.65
C ASP A 46 -0.05 -2.49 5.93
N SER A 47 1.28 -2.33 5.90
CA SER A 47 2.23 -3.34 5.43
C SER A 47 2.15 -4.61 6.27
N ALA A 48 1.92 -4.51 7.58
CA ALA A 48 1.72 -5.67 8.44
C ALA A 48 0.42 -6.41 8.12
N TYR A 49 -0.66 -5.67 7.81
CA TYR A 49 -1.91 -6.28 7.34
C TYR A 49 -1.72 -6.99 5.99
N LEU A 50 -0.98 -6.38 5.06
CA LEU A 50 -0.63 -7.00 3.77
C LEU A 50 0.22 -8.27 3.97
N ALA A 51 1.19 -8.24 4.89
CA ALA A 51 2.00 -9.40 5.24
C ALA A 51 1.14 -10.55 5.80
N ALA A 52 0.16 -10.25 6.65
CA ALA A 52 -0.80 -11.24 7.14
C ALA A 52 -1.67 -11.85 6.01
N GLN A 53 -1.76 -11.19 4.84
CA GLN A 53 -2.42 -11.68 3.64
C GLN A 53 -1.47 -12.36 2.64
N GLY A 54 -0.20 -12.60 3.02
CA GLY A 54 0.80 -13.27 2.19
C GLY A 54 1.59 -12.36 1.24
N TYR A 55 1.40 -11.04 1.31
CA TYR A 55 2.13 -10.09 0.49
C TYR A 55 3.44 -9.68 1.15
N LYS A 56 4.53 -9.61 0.38
CA LYS A 56 5.81 -9.07 0.84
C LYS A 56 6.07 -7.71 0.21
N LEU A 57 6.70 -6.82 0.98
CA LEU A 57 7.24 -5.57 0.45
C LEU A 57 8.46 -5.91 -0.41
N ASP A 58 8.38 -5.57 -1.70
CA ASP A 58 9.46 -5.85 -2.67
C ASP A 58 10.31 -4.60 -2.95
N GLN A 59 9.68 -3.43 -2.96
CA GLN A 59 10.36 -2.17 -3.21
C GLN A 59 9.65 -1.01 -2.52
N ILE A 60 10.41 -0.02 -2.09
CA ILE A 60 9.88 1.26 -1.62
C ILE A 60 10.75 2.40 -2.15
N ARG A 61 10.12 3.52 -2.50
CA ARG A 61 10.79 4.77 -2.88
C ARG A 61 10.09 5.96 -2.25
N ALA A 62 10.87 6.84 -1.63
CA ALA A 62 10.38 8.13 -1.14
C ALA A 62 10.56 9.22 -2.20
N PHE A 63 9.64 10.18 -2.21
CA PHE A 63 9.62 11.34 -3.09
C PHE A 63 9.35 12.61 -2.29
N ASP A 64 10.14 13.64 -2.57
CA ASP A 64 9.90 14.99 -2.06
C ASP A 64 9.00 15.74 -3.06
N LEU A 65 7.68 15.66 -2.86
CA LEU A 65 6.70 16.41 -3.65
C LEU A 65 6.44 17.82 -3.09
N PHE A 66 6.86 18.06 -1.86
CA PHE A 66 6.59 19.30 -1.14
C PHE A 66 7.90 19.82 -0.53
N PRO A 67 8.81 20.37 -1.38
CA PRO A 67 10.10 20.84 -0.92
C PRO A 67 9.95 21.87 0.20
N MET A 68 10.94 21.89 1.11
CA MET A 68 10.95 22.77 2.28
C MET A 68 9.85 22.46 3.31
N THR A 69 9.23 21.28 3.26
CA THR A 69 8.27 20.80 4.27
C THR A 69 8.74 19.48 4.88
N ALA A 70 8.06 19.03 5.95
CA ALA A 70 8.26 17.70 6.52
C ALA A 70 7.49 16.59 5.78
N HIS A 71 6.75 16.92 4.71
CA HIS A 71 5.97 15.94 3.96
C HIS A 71 6.87 15.10 3.04
N MET A 72 6.59 13.80 2.99
CA MET A 72 7.19 12.88 2.03
C MET A 72 6.11 11.96 1.49
N GLU A 73 6.19 11.63 0.20
CA GLU A 73 5.35 10.60 -0.40
C GLU A 73 6.16 9.33 -0.60
N LEU A 74 5.60 8.20 -0.22
CA LEU A 74 6.22 6.89 -0.34
C LEU A 74 5.43 6.06 -1.35
N VAL A 75 6.11 5.49 -2.33
CA VAL A 75 5.53 4.49 -3.23
C VAL A 75 6.13 3.14 -2.86
N ALA A 76 5.30 2.27 -2.30
CA ALA A 76 5.64 0.91 -1.91
C ALA A 76 5.00 -0.10 -2.88
N ARG A 77 5.79 -1.08 -3.31
CA ARG A 77 5.33 -2.18 -4.16
C ARG A 77 5.37 -3.47 -3.35
N PHE A 78 4.22 -4.14 -3.30
CA PHE A 78 4.05 -5.44 -2.69
C PHE A 78 3.75 -6.49 -3.74
N ILE A 79 4.29 -7.69 -3.56
CA ILE A 79 4.01 -8.85 -4.42
C ILE A 79 3.59 -10.03 -3.56
N ILE A 80 2.82 -10.95 -4.15
CA ILE A 80 2.46 -12.19 -3.48
C ILE A 80 3.72 -13.02 -3.24
N SER A 81 3.87 -13.57 -2.04
CA SER A 81 4.97 -14.47 -1.68
C SER A 81 4.74 -15.88 -2.17
#